data_AF-A0A2V8E9W7-F1
#
_entry.id   AF-A0A2V8E9W7-F1
#
_cell.length_a   1.000
_cell.length_b   1.000
_cell.length_c   1.000
_cell.angle_alpha   90.00
_cell.angle_beta   90.00
_cell.angle_gamma   90.00
#
_symmetry.space_group_name_H-M   'P 1'
#
loop_
_entity.id
_entity.type
_entity.pdbx_description
1 polymer ?
#
loop_
_entity_poly.entity_id
_entity_poly.type
_entity_poly.pdbx_seq_one_letter_code
_entity_poly.pdbx_strand_id
1 'polypeptide(L)'
;MAGKVSFERQVFEQAMARVESSRVEPPTSALTDRERQVLTSVFEGLANKEIAARLGVSESSVKATIQQLFAKTGVRTRSQLVRIALERYHR
;
A
#
# COMPACT_ATOMS: atom_id res chain seq x y z
N MET A 1 35.68 -30.54 2.14
CA MET A 1 34.37 -30.55 1.47
C MET A 1 33.70 -29.20 1.71
N ALA A 2 33.68 -28.32 0.70
CA ALA A 2 33.12 -26.97 0.82
C ALA A 2 31.78 -26.89 0.08
N GLY A 3 30.68 -26.95 0.83
CA GLY A 3 29.32 -26.97 0.30
C GLY A 3 28.55 -25.70 0.65
N LYS A 4 28.68 -24.69 -0.21
CA LYS A 4 27.63 -23.72 -0.62
C LYS A 4 26.74 -23.13 0.49
N VAL A 5 27.27 -22.18 1.27
CA VAL A 5 26.45 -21.17 1.98
C VAL A 5 26.49 -19.84 1.20
N SER A 6 26.11 -19.86 -0.08
CA SER A 6 26.06 -18.66 -0.92
C SER A 6 24.68 -18.40 -1.53
N PHE A 7 23.72 -19.30 -1.31
CA PHE A 7 22.42 -19.28 -1.99
C PHE A 7 21.41 -18.32 -1.35
N GLU A 8 21.55 -18.00 -0.06
CA GLU A 8 20.57 -17.15 0.64
C GLU A 8 20.75 -15.66 0.37
N ARG A 9 21.99 -15.18 0.18
CA ARG A 9 22.27 -13.76 -0.06
C ARG A 9 21.70 -13.28 -1.39
N GLN A 10 21.87 -14.06 -2.46
CA GLN A 10 21.44 -13.67 -3.80
C GLN A 10 19.91 -13.66 -3.95
N VAL A 11 19.22 -14.59 -3.28
CA VAL A 11 17.75 -14.62 -3.26
C VAL A 11 17.20 -13.44 -2.45
N PHE A 12 17.82 -13.14 -1.30
CA PHE A 12 17.44 -12.00 -0.48
C PHE A 12 17.69 -10.66 -1.20
N GLU A 13 18.85 -10.51 -1.84
CA GLU A 13 19.17 -9.32 -2.64
C GLU A 13 18.26 -9.18 -3.85
N GLN A 14 17.87 -10.27 -4.52
CA GLN A 14 16.90 -10.21 -5.62
C GLN A 14 15.49 -9.86 -5.14
N ALA A 15 15.08 -10.35 -3.96
CA ALA A 15 13.81 -9.97 -3.34
C ALA A 15 13.80 -8.48 -2.97
N MET A 16 14.88 -7.98 -2.38
CA MET A 16 15.05 -6.57 -2.03
C MET A 16 15.17 -5.65 -3.26
N ALA A 17 15.89 -6.07 -4.31
CA ALA A 17 16.00 -5.31 -5.55
C ALA A 17 14.67 -5.21 -6.31
N ARG A 18 13.81 -6.24 -6.28
CA ARG A 18 12.44 -6.15 -6.80
C ARG A 18 11.55 -5.18 -6.02
N VAL A 19 11.77 -5.11 -4.71
CA VAL A 19 11.11 -4.18 -3.78
C VAL A 19 11.55 -2.72 -4.04
N GLU A 20 12.81 -2.50 -4.43
CA GLU A 20 13.35 -1.17 -4.81
C GLU A 20 13.03 -0.75 -6.24
N SER A 21 13.02 -1.68 -7.20
CA SER A 21 12.65 -1.40 -8.59
C SER A 21 11.15 -1.09 -8.77
N SER A 22 10.33 -1.36 -7.75
CA SER A 22 8.93 -0.93 -7.67
C SER A 22 8.75 0.39 -6.90
N ARG A 23 9.75 1.28 -6.93
CA ARG A 23 9.55 2.69 -6.55
C ARG A 23 8.61 3.30 -7.58
N VAL A 24 7.31 3.12 -7.32
CA VAL A 24 6.24 3.79 -8.04
C VAL A 24 6.40 5.27 -7.71
N GLU A 25 6.96 6.05 -8.65
CA GLU A 25 6.85 7.49 -8.59
C GLU A 25 5.36 7.85 -8.66
N PRO A 26 4.78 8.38 -7.59
CA PRO A 26 3.34 8.50 -7.52
C PRO A 26 2.89 9.75 -8.27
N PRO A 27 1.88 9.67 -9.15
CA PRO A 27 1.29 10.86 -9.72
C PRO A 27 0.71 11.71 -8.58
N THR A 28 1.26 12.92 -8.43
CA THR A 28 0.90 13.93 -7.43
C THR A 28 -0.47 14.55 -7.75
N SER A 29 -1.52 13.73 -7.87
CA SER A 29 -2.87 14.23 -7.60
C SER A 29 -3.06 14.22 -6.08
N ALA A 30 -3.30 15.39 -5.49
CA ALA A 30 -3.56 15.48 -4.06
C ALA A 30 -4.73 14.56 -3.70
N LEU A 31 -4.57 13.78 -2.63
CA LEU A 31 -5.67 13.00 -2.08
C LEU A 31 -6.71 13.97 -1.51
N THR A 32 -7.96 13.74 -1.88
CA THR A 32 -9.11 14.36 -1.22
C THR A 32 -9.17 13.96 0.26
N ASP A 33 -9.88 14.72 1.08
CA ASP A 33 -10.06 14.39 2.50
C ASP A 33 -10.67 13.00 2.69
N ARG A 34 -11.59 12.62 1.79
CA ARG A 34 -12.23 11.31 1.84
C ARG A 34 -11.24 10.17 1.57
N GLU A 35 -10.42 10.32 0.54
CA GLU A 35 -9.36 9.36 0.21
C GLU A 35 -8.34 9.26 1.34
N ARG A 36 -8.00 10.38 1.98
CA ARG A 36 -7.11 10.40 3.14
C ARG A 36 -7.70 9.64 4.33
N GLN A 37 -8.96 9.89 4.68
CA GLN A 37 -9.65 9.18 5.77
C GLN A 37 -9.68 7.66 5.53
N VAL A 38 -9.99 7.24 4.30
CA VAL A 38 -9.99 5.82 3.92
C VAL A 38 -8.57 5.25 3.97
N LEU A 39 -7.56 5.96 3.45
CA LEU A 39 -6.16 5.52 3.49
C LEU A 39 -5.65 5.35 4.93
N THR A 40 -5.95 6.30 5.83
CA THR A 40 -5.62 6.20 7.26
C THR A 40 -6.29 4.99 7.90
N SER A 41 -7.57 4.76 7.63
CA SER A 41 -8.29 3.60 8.18
C SER A 41 -7.74 2.28 7.62
N VAL A 42 -7.28 2.27 6.36
CA VAL A 42 -6.60 1.12 5.76
C VAL A 42 -5.28 0.82 6.47
N PHE A 43 -4.53 1.87 6.80
CA PHE A 43 -3.27 1.80 7.53
C PHE A 43 -3.44 1.27 8.96
N GLU A 44 -4.53 1.65 9.64
CA GLU A 44 -4.92 1.11 10.94
C GLU A 44 -5.37 -0.37 10.88
N GLY A 45 -5.44 -0.97 9.69
CA GLY A 45 -5.79 -2.38 9.52
C GLY A 45 -7.28 -2.67 9.40
N LEU A 46 -8.14 -1.63 9.34
CA LEU A 46 -9.59 -1.79 9.35
C LEU A 46 -10.14 -2.43 8.07
N ALA A 47 -11.02 -3.42 8.19
CA ALA A 47 -11.76 -4.00 7.09
C ALA A 47 -12.75 -3.00 6.47
N ASN A 48 -13.13 -3.18 5.21
CA ASN A 48 -14.00 -2.22 4.51
C ASN A 48 -15.33 -1.95 5.23
N LYS A 49 -15.88 -2.95 5.93
CA LYS A 49 -17.08 -2.82 6.78
C LYS A 49 -16.86 -1.90 7.97
N GLU A 50 -15.71 -1.99 8.62
CA GLU A 50 -15.35 -1.15 9.76
C GLU A 50 -15.10 0.29 9.30
N ILE A 51 -14.43 0.46 8.16
CA ILE A 51 -14.24 1.77 7.52
C ILE A 51 -15.60 2.38 7.16
N ALA A 52 -16.50 1.59 6.57
CA ALA A 52 -17.84 2.03 6.18
C ALA A 52 -18.64 2.51 7.40
N ALA A 53 -18.63 1.73 8.49
CA ALA A 53 -19.27 2.08 9.75
C ALA A 53 -18.68 3.35 10.37
N ARG A 54 -17.35 3.45 10.45
CA ARG A 54 -16.64 4.61 11.01
C ARG A 54 -16.93 5.89 10.24
N LEU A 55 -17.08 5.77 8.92
CA LEU A 55 -17.20 6.90 8.03
C LEU A 55 -18.63 7.18 7.56
N GLY A 56 -19.64 6.48 8.09
CA GLY A 56 -21.06 6.68 7.77
C GLY A 56 -21.44 6.45 6.31
N VAL A 57 -20.80 5.50 5.62
CA VAL A 57 -21.07 5.18 4.20
C VAL A 57 -21.26 3.69 3.98
N SER A 58 -21.59 3.29 2.75
CA SER A 58 -21.63 1.89 2.37
C SER A 58 -20.24 1.28 2.15
N GLU A 59 -20.13 -0.03 2.33
CA GLU A 59 -18.93 -0.79 1.97
C GLU A 59 -18.56 -0.66 0.49
N SER A 60 -19.55 -0.50 -0.39
CA SER A 60 -19.31 -0.30 -1.82
C SER A 60 -18.65 1.06 -2.10
N SER A 61 -19.03 2.11 -1.38
CA SER A 61 -18.34 3.40 -1.45
C SER A 61 -16.89 3.30 -0.99
N VAL A 62 -16.62 2.56 0.10
CA VAL A 62 -15.24 2.31 0.55
C VAL A 62 -14.43 1.56 -0.51
N LYS A 63 -15.00 0.51 -1.12
CA LYS A 63 -14.35 -0.23 -2.21
C LYS A 63 -14.03 0.70 -3.39
N ALA A 64 -14.96 1.56 -3.78
CA ALA A 64 -14.75 2.52 -4.86
C ALA A 64 -13.62 3.50 -4.52
N THR A 65 -13.58 4.04 -3.30
CA THR A 65 -12.48 4.93 -2.86
C THR A 65 -11.13 4.20 -2.85
N ILE A 66 -11.07 2.93 -2.42
CA ILE A 66 -9.85 2.13 -2.48
C ILE A 66 -9.38 1.92 -3.93
N GLN A 67 -10.29 1.72 -4.88
CA GLN A 67 -9.94 1.64 -6.30
C GLN A 67 -9.40 2.97 -6.83
N GLN A 68 -9.96 4.10 -6.42
CA GLN A 68 -9.41 5.42 -6.75
C GLN A 68 -8.01 5.62 -6.15
N LEU A 69 -7.80 5.16 -4.91
CA LEU A 69 -6.48 5.17 -4.28
C LEU A 69 -5.47 4.31 -5.05
N PHE A 70 -5.86 3.14 -5.53
CA PHE A 70 -5.02 2.32 -6.40
C PHE A 70 -4.65 3.05 -7.70
N ALA A 71 -5.62 3.67 -8.37
CA ALA A 71 -5.37 4.45 -9.58
C ALA A 71 -4.43 5.64 -9.32
N LYS A 72 -4.63 6.38 -8.21
CA LYS A 72 -3.83 7.56 -7.86
C LYS A 72 -2.43 7.23 -7.34
N THR A 73 -2.23 6.06 -6.74
CA THR A 73 -0.93 5.66 -6.18
C THR A 73 -0.17 4.71 -7.08
N GLY A 74 -0.79 4.21 -8.16
CA GLY A 74 -0.19 3.26 -9.09
C GLY A 74 -0.06 1.84 -8.55
N VAL A 75 -0.57 1.56 -7.34
CA VAL A 75 -0.50 0.24 -6.71
C VAL A 75 -1.72 -0.62 -7.05
N ARG A 76 -1.59 -1.93 -6.85
CA ARG A 76 -2.63 -2.91 -7.18
C ARG A 76 -3.14 -3.67 -5.98
N THR A 77 -2.46 -3.58 -4.84
CA THR A 77 -2.82 -4.32 -3.64
C THR A 77 -2.94 -3.42 -2.42
N ARG A 78 -3.76 -3.85 -1.47
CA ARG A 78 -3.91 -3.17 -0.18
C ARG A 78 -2.59 -3.09 0.57
N SER A 79 -1.78 -4.15 0.57
CA SER A 79 -0.48 -4.16 1.25
C SER A 79 0.51 -3.18 0.62
N GLN A 80 0.49 -3.02 -0.71
CA GLN A 80 1.27 -1.98 -1.39
C GLN A 80 0.79 -0.57 -1.01
N LEU A 81 -0.53 -0.37 -0.88
CA LEU A 81 -1.10 0.90 -0.44
C LEU A 81 -0.69 1.26 1.00
N VAL A 82 -0.67 0.27 1.90
CA VAL A 82 -0.15 0.43 3.28
C VAL A 82 1.34 0.78 3.28
N ARG A 83 2.14 0.11 2.44
CA ARG A 83 3.57 0.41 2.30
C ARG A 83 3.83 1.85 1.84
N ILE A 84 3.11 2.33 0.83
CA ILE A 84 3.25 3.72 0.35
C ILE A 84 2.86 4.71 1.45
N ALA A 85 1.82 4.42 2.25
CA ALA A 85 1.47 5.26 3.38
C ALA A 85 2.62 5.33 4.40
N LEU A 86 3.23 4.19 4.77
CA LEU A 86 4.40 4.16 5.66
C LEU A 86 5.57 5.00 5.13
N GLU A 87 5.90 4.87 3.84
CA GLU A 87 7.01 5.61 3.22
C GLU A 87 6.76 7.13 3.19
N ARG A 88 5.50 7.59 3.14
CA ARG A 88 5.14 9.02 3.07
C ARG A 88 4.88 9.68 4.42
N TYR A 89 4.37 8.96 5.42
CA TYR A 89 4.00 9.54 6.73
C TYR A 89 5.10 9.45 7.80
N HIS A 90 6.22 8.77 7.51
CA HIS A 90 7.42 8.75 8.36
C HIS A 90 8.47 9.83 8.02
N ARG A 91 8.15 10.77 7.12
CA ARG A 91 9.06 11.86 6.73
C ARG A 91 8.59 13.21 7.26
#